data_AF-A0A1M6Y8Z5-F1
#
_entry.id   AF-A0A1M6Y8Z5-F1
#
_cell.length_a   1.000
_cell.length_b   1.000
_cell.length_c   1.000
_cell.angle_alpha   90.00
_cell.angle_beta   90.00
_cell.angle_gamma   90.00
#
_symmetry.space_group_name_H-M   'P 1'
#
loop_
_entity.id
_entity.type
_entity.pdbx_description
1 polymer ?
#
loop_
_entity_poly.entity_id
_entity_poly.type
_entity_poly.pdbx_seq_one_letter_code
_entity_poly.pdbx_strand_id
1 'polypeptide(L)'
;YQPSPRAFPSVLREPEYGPDDVVLRVKANGELRFEGRRLKVSKALYRLPVAARAKDGEDGVFEFWFAHHRILTLDLRSENR
;
A
#
# COMPACT_ATOMS: atom_id res chain seq x y z
N TYR A 1 -28.36 -7.58 26.95
CA TYR A 1 -27.87 -7.26 25.60
C TYR A 1 -28.41 -5.89 25.22
N GLN A 2 -27.54 -4.93 24.91
CA GLN A 2 -27.95 -3.57 24.52
C GLN A 2 -27.24 -3.24 23.20
N PRO A 3 -27.96 -2.94 22.11
CA PRO A 3 -27.34 -2.62 20.84
C PRO A 3 -26.59 -1.29 20.91
N SER A 4 -25.46 -1.20 20.22
CA SER A 4 -24.66 0.02 20.18
C SER A 4 -25.44 1.17 19.53
N PRO A 5 -25.39 2.39 20.08
CA PRO A 5 -26.01 3.57 19.49
C PRO A 5 -25.24 4.13 18.28
N ARG A 6 -24.05 3.58 17.97
CA ARG A 6 -23.27 3.98 16.79
C ARG A 6 -23.96 3.46 15.53
N ALA A 7 -24.55 4.39 14.78
CA ALA A 7 -25.02 4.13 13.43
C ALA A 7 -23.84 3.68 12.54
N PHE A 8 -24.06 2.66 11.73
CA PHE A 8 -23.09 2.22 10.75
C PHE A 8 -22.87 3.36 9.74
N PRO A 9 -21.62 3.80 9.50
CA PRO A 9 -21.35 4.87 8.57
C PRO A 9 -21.73 4.43 7.15
N SER A 10 -22.52 5.26 6.46
CA SER A 10 -23.00 5.01 5.10
C SER A 10 -21.90 5.07 4.04
N VAL A 11 -20.75 5.68 4.36
CA VAL A 11 -19.60 5.81 3.46
C VAL A 11 -18.32 5.47 4.23
N LEU A 12 -17.58 4.48 3.74
CA LEU A 12 -16.21 4.21 4.20
C LEU A 12 -15.29 5.30 3.63
N ARG A 13 -14.56 5.99 4.51
CA ARG A 13 -13.52 6.92 4.06
C ARG A 13 -12.44 6.16 3.32
N GLU A 14 -12.01 6.72 2.18
CA GLU A 14 -10.84 6.21 1.48
C GLU A 14 -9.61 6.37 2.38
N PRO A 15 -8.62 5.45 2.28
CA PRO A 15 -7.40 5.57 3.07
C PRO A 15 -6.65 6.84 2.69
N GLU A 16 -6.42 7.70 3.68
CA GLU A 16 -5.57 8.87 3.53
C GLU A 16 -4.11 8.44 3.64
N TYR A 17 -3.33 8.76 2.60
CA TYR A 17 -1.90 8.52 2.54
C TYR A 17 -1.15 9.83 2.80
N GLY A 18 0.06 9.73 3.36
CA GLY A 18 0.88 10.89 3.65
C GLY A 18 1.34 11.61 2.38
N PRO A 19 1.72 12.90 2.46
CA PRO A 19 2.20 13.66 1.30
C PRO A 19 3.50 13.09 0.71
N ASP A 20 4.31 12.43 1.51
CA ASP A 20 5.55 11.76 1.10
C ASP A 20 5.31 10.33 0.55
N ASP A 21 4.07 9.83 0.63
CA ASP A 21 3.71 8.51 0.16
C ASP A 21 3.35 8.53 -1.33
N VAL A 22 3.98 7.66 -2.11
CA VAL A 22 3.66 7.50 -3.54
C VAL A 22 2.48 6.54 -3.68
N VAL A 23 1.29 7.06 -3.98
CA VAL A 23 0.08 6.24 -4.16
C VAL A 23 0.06 5.61 -5.57
N LEU A 24 0.14 4.28 -5.62
CA LEU A 24 0.13 3.47 -6.82
C LEU A 24 -1.15 2.63 -6.91
N ARG A 25 -1.62 2.37 -8.12
CA ARG A 25 -2.78 1.48 -8.36
C ARG A 25 -2.33 0.11 -8.82
N VAL A 26 -2.88 -0.93 -8.21
CA VAL A 26 -2.59 -2.32 -8.58
C VAL A 26 -3.27 -2.67 -9.91
N LYS A 27 -2.51 -3.27 -10.81
CA LYS A 27 -2.96 -3.73 -12.13
C LYS A 27 -3.71 -5.06 -12.06
N ALA A 28 -4.34 -5.45 -13.17
CA ALA A 28 -5.19 -6.65 -13.27
C ALA A 28 -4.53 -7.96 -12.81
N ASN A 29 -3.20 -8.06 -12.93
CA ASN A 29 -2.44 -9.23 -12.51
C ASN A 29 -2.10 -9.24 -11.01
N GLY A 30 -2.59 -8.27 -10.23
CA GLY A 30 -2.19 -8.11 -8.83
C GLY A 30 -0.76 -7.58 -8.68
N GLU A 31 -0.28 -6.86 -9.69
CA GLU A 31 1.06 -6.29 -9.74
C GLU A 31 1.00 -4.76 -9.80
N LEU A 32 2.02 -4.11 -9.25
CA LEU A 32 2.22 -2.67 -9.34
C LEU A 32 3.60 -2.38 -9.93
N ARG A 33 3.76 -1.19 -10.52
CA ARG A 33 5.05 -0.74 -11.08
C ARG A 33 5.61 0.36 -10.19
N PHE A 34 6.82 0.17 -9.70
CA PHE A 34 7.53 1.13 -8.86
C PHE A 34 9.01 1.11 -9.21
N GLU A 35 9.63 2.28 -9.40
CA GLU A 35 11.05 2.43 -9.77
C GLU A 35 11.48 1.51 -10.93
N GLY A 36 10.64 1.42 -11.98
CA GLY A 36 10.90 0.57 -13.15
C GLY A 36 10.65 -0.93 -12.94
N ARG A 37 10.46 -1.40 -11.71
CA ARG A 37 10.25 -2.80 -11.34
C ARG A 37 8.77 -3.17 -11.31
N ARG A 38 8.47 -4.45 -11.54
CA ARG A 38 7.12 -5.02 -11.38
C ARG A 38 7.06 -5.80 -10.07
N LEU A 39 6.22 -5.35 -9.16
CA LEU A 39 6.07 -5.94 -7.84
C LEU A 39 4.73 -6.65 -7.76
N LYS A 40 4.75 -7.94 -7.44
CA LYS A 40 3.54 -8.73 -7.25
C LYS A 40 3.07 -8.55 -5.80
N VAL A 41 1.90 -7.96 -5.63
CA VAL A 41 1.28 -7.72 -4.32
C VAL A 41 0.18 -8.74 -4.07
N SER A 42 -0.98 -8.54 -4.66
CA SER A 42 -2.10 -9.47 -4.59
C SER A 42 -3.15 -9.08 -5.62
N LYS A 43 -3.76 -10.07 -6.27
CA LYS A 43 -4.88 -9.86 -7.19
C LYS A 43 -6.13 -9.33 -6.48
N ALA A 44 -6.27 -9.61 -5.18
CA ALA A 44 -7.36 -9.08 -4.37
C ALA A 44 -7.32 -7.55 -4.24
N LEU A 45 -6.13 -6.96 -4.42
CA LEU A 45 -5.95 -5.51 -4.37
C LEU A 45 -6.15 -4.83 -5.73
N TYR A 46 -6.68 -5.53 -6.74
CA TYR A 46 -6.89 -4.96 -8.07
C TYR A 46 -7.70 -3.65 -8.03
N ARG A 47 -7.17 -2.60 -8.68
CA ARG A 47 -7.69 -1.22 -8.69
C ARG A 47 -7.68 -0.50 -7.35
N LEU A 48 -7.18 -1.13 -6.29
CA LEU A 48 -7.05 -0.46 -5.00
C LEU A 48 -5.77 0.39 -4.98
N PRO A 49 -5.80 1.54 -4.28
CA PRO A 49 -4.62 2.36 -4.05
C PRO A 49 -3.70 1.68 -3.02
N VAL A 50 -2.40 1.79 -3.23
CA VAL A 50 -1.35 1.30 -2.34
C VAL A 50 -0.32 2.41 -2.22
N ALA A 51 -0.01 2.85 -1.01
CA ALA A 51 1.09 3.79 -0.79
C ALA A 51 2.42 3.05 -0.79
N ALA A 52 3.40 3.58 -1.53
CA ALA A 52 4.80 3.27 -1.36
C ALA A 52 5.43 4.36 -0.47
N ARG A 53 5.92 3.94 0.69
CA ARG A 53 6.57 4.79 1.68
C ARG A 53 8.06 4.45 1.71
N ALA A 54 8.92 5.45 1.57
CA ALA A 54 10.34 5.26 1.84
C ALA A 54 10.54 5.03 3.33
N LYS A 55 11.38 4.05 3.69
CA LYS A 55 11.67 3.78 5.10
C LYS A 55 12.61 4.86 5.64
N ASP A 56 12.17 5.55 6.68
CA ASP A 56 12.97 6.60 7.33
C ASP A 56 14.28 6.01 7.87
N GLY A 57 15.41 6.62 7.49
CA GLY A 57 16.75 6.16 7.84
C GLY A 57 17.33 5.04 6.99
N GLU A 58 16.62 4.52 5.98
CA GLU A 58 17.14 3.51 5.04
C GLU A 58 16.88 3.87 3.58
N ASP A 59 17.84 4.56 2.96
CA ASP A 59 17.84 4.81 1.52
C ASP A 59 17.79 3.51 0.71
N GLY A 60 16.79 3.41 -0.17
CA GLY A 60 16.57 2.25 -1.02
C GLY A 60 15.66 1.17 -0.44
N VAL A 61 15.11 1.34 0.77
CA VAL A 61 14.06 0.46 1.29
C VAL A 61 12.70 1.15 1.19
N PHE A 62 11.77 0.50 0.53
CA PHE A 62 10.41 0.97 0.35
C PHE A 62 9.41 -0.02 0.95
N GLU A 63 8.46 0.49 1.70
CA GLU A 63 7.36 -0.29 2.27
C GLU A 63 6.05 0.06 1.56
N PHE A 64 5.31 -0.96 1.15
CA PHE A 64 4.01 -0.80 0.51
C PHE A 64 2.90 -1.00 1.55
N TRP A 65 2.02 -0.02 1.64
CA TRP A 65 0.93 0.05 2.61
C TRP A 65 -0.42 0.13 1.90
N PHE A 66 -1.29 -0.82 2.22
CA PHE A 66 -2.70 -0.77 1.88
C PHE A 66 -3.49 -0.34 3.12
N ALA A 67 -4.05 0.86 3.11
CA ALA A 67 -4.61 1.49 4.31
C ALA A 67 -3.64 1.40 5.50
N HIS A 68 -3.99 0.65 6.54
CA HIS A 68 -3.16 0.45 7.75
C HIS A 68 -2.36 -0.86 7.73
N HIS A 69 -2.39 -1.62 6.63
CA HIS A 69 -1.71 -2.90 6.51
C HIS A 69 -0.49 -2.80 5.58
N ARG A 70 0.69 -3.13 6.11
CA ARG A 70 1.88 -3.33 5.29
C ARG A 70 1.76 -4.63 4.50
N ILE A 71 1.83 -4.55 3.18
CA ILE A 71 1.65 -5.69 2.28
C ILE A 71 2.95 -6.21 1.69
N LEU A 72 3.97 -5.35 1.53
CA LEU A 72 5.24 -5.70 0.90
C LEU A 72 6.33 -4.76 1.40
N THR A 73 7.56 -5.26 1.44
CA THR A 73 8.77 -4.45 1.60
C THR A 73 9.68 -4.76 0.41
N LEU A 74 10.17 -3.71 -0.24
CA LEU A 74 11.13 -3.77 -1.32
C LEU A 74 12.45 -3.20 -0.82
N ASP A 75 13.51 -3.99 -0.89
CA ASP A 75 14.87 -3.52 -0.68
C ASP A 75 15.57 -3.42 -2.05
N LEU A 76 15.85 -2.20 -2.49
CA LEU A 76 16.57 -1.94 -3.74
C LEU A 76 18.08 -2.20 -3.62
N ARG A 77 18.64 -2.22 -2.40
CA ARG A 77 20.08 -2.42 -2.13
C ARG A 77 20.48 -3.89 -2.23
N SER A 78 19.58 -4.81 -1.88
CA SER A 78 19.89 -6.24 -1.82
C SER A 78 20.05 -6.92 -3.19
N GLU A 79 19.77 -6.23 -4.30
CA GLU A 79 19.71 -6.82 -5.64
C GLU A 79 21.01 -6.66 -6.46
N ASN A 80 22.16 -6.44 -5.80
CA ASN A 80 23.46 -6.32 -6.45
C ASN A 80 24.42 -7.47 -6.10
N ARG A 81 23.95 -8.72 -6.05
CA ARG A 81 24.78 -9.90 -5.79
C ARG A 81 24.75 -10.91 -6.92
#